data_AF-A0A5C5FQG0-F1
#
_entry.id   AF-A0A5C5FQG0-F1
#
_cell.length_a   1.000
_cell.length_b   1.000
_cell.length_c   1.000
_cell.angle_alpha   90.00
_cell.angle_beta   90.00
_cell.angle_gamma   90.00
#
_symmetry.space_group_name_H-M   'P 1'
#
loop_
_entity.id
_entity.type
_entity.pdbx_description
1 polymer ?
#
loop_
_entity_poly.entity_id
_entity_poly.type
_entity_poly.pdbx_seq_one_letter_code
_entity_poly.pdbx_strand_id
1 'polypeptide(L)'
;MESPVAGSWNAKQCANIGFSRVLRPLRVEENDDEVFLSGLGALALCAAALKVHLPPGARGSAQSIVTTIEHVQVKTKWAPIVINISPRFSEENAIKDQLEFAESLDARHGKALHEPFQSSMFYRQEPTRPGAGLGTHVTVGCHLKYLRNPVPSAFLVARRDTTGTVFRYTPWPVLVVQQLVLGADATDDEGIYAALMIARWALAVGREEVDAAHARAPAPAVHSHPIGAPASVTSALTDAVNAMLMDETVDAVIDVWLARFGDNVPARAASFEWTHNDLARTAFGEAAGLTRQYEQFCSVLTRLLKEAVRALFLSTLRSLEYCE
;
A
#
# COMPACT_ATOMS: atom_id res chain seq x y z
N MET A 1 10.61 -9.59 -18.46
CA MET A 1 10.06 -9.76 -17.09
C MET A 1 11.18 -10.32 -16.25
N GLU A 2 11.60 -9.62 -15.19
CA GLU A 2 12.61 -10.12 -14.26
C GLU A 2 12.10 -11.37 -13.55
N SER A 3 12.97 -12.36 -13.35
CA SER A 3 12.60 -13.61 -12.68
C SER A 3 12.34 -13.29 -11.20
N PRO A 4 11.26 -13.78 -10.59
CA PRO A 4 11.10 -13.69 -9.15
C PRO A 4 12.25 -14.43 -8.48
N VAL A 5 12.89 -13.78 -7.51
CA VAL A 5 13.81 -14.45 -6.57
C VAL A 5 12.93 -15.18 -5.57
N ALA A 6 13.28 -16.43 -5.23
CA ALA A 6 12.48 -17.23 -4.31
C ALA A 6 12.21 -16.45 -3.00
N GLY A 7 10.95 -16.14 -2.73
CA GLY A 7 10.53 -15.41 -1.52
C GLY A 7 10.55 -13.88 -1.61
N SER A 8 10.74 -13.27 -2.78
CA SER A 8 10.56 -11.83 -2.98
C SER A 8 9.85 -11.48 -4.29
N TRP A 9 9.27 -10.29 -4.34
CA TRP A 9 8.68 -9.71 -5.55
C TRP A 9 8.92 -8.21 -5.65
N ASN A 10 8.87 -7.68 -6.87
CA ASN A 10 8.67 -6.24 -7.08
C ASN A 10 7.18 -5.89 -7.12
N ALA A 11 6.88 -4.60 -7.15
CA ALA A 11 5.51 -4.13 -7.10
C ALA A 11 4.68 -4.58 -8.31
N LYS A 12 5.30 -4.65 -9.49
CA LYS A 12 4.64 -5.13 -10.72
C LYS A 12 4.28 -6.62 -10.63
N GLN A 13 5.16 -7.44 -10.08
CA GLN A 13 4.89 -8.86 -9.82
C GLN A 13 3.75 -9.02 -8.80
N CYS A 14 3.80 -8.27 -7.70
CA CYS A 14 2.73 -8.24 -6.69
C CYS A 14 1.38 -7.85 -7.32
N ALA A 15 1.33 -6.80 -8.16
CA ALA A 15 0.11 -6.36 -8.85
C ALA A 15 -0.43 -7.41 -9.83
N ASN A 16 0.45 -8.02 -10.62
CA ASN A 16 0.06 -9.04 -11.58
C ASN A 16 -0.51 -10.28 -10.89
N ILE A 17 0.12 -10.74 -9.80
CA ILE A 17 -0.36 -11.90 -9.02
C ILE A 17 -1.66 -11.54 -8.32
N GLY A 18 -1.64 -10.44 -7.56
CA GLY A 18 -2.79 -9.96 -6.81
C GLY A 18 -4.01 -9.77 -7.70
N PHE A 19 -3.85 -9.28 -8.92
CA PHE A 19 -4.96 -9.19 -9.86
C PHE A 19 -5.36 -10.54 -10.47
N SER A 20 -4.43 -11.22 -11.15
CA SER A 20 -4.78 -12.36 -12.01
C SER A 20 -5.06 -13.67 -11.26
N ARG A 21 -4.46 -13.84 -10.08
CA ARG A 21 -4.52 -15.08 -9.31
C ARG A 21 -5.33 -14.96 -8.03
N VAL A 22 -5.52 -13.74 -7.51
CA VAL A 22 -6.23 -13.53 -6.24
C VAL A 22 -7.55 -12.81 -6.49
N LEU A 23 -7.48 -11.54 -6.92
CA LEU A 23 -8.66 -10.68 -7.03
C LEU A 23 -9.66 -11.18 -8.08
N ARG A 24 -9.20 -11.63 -9.25
CA ARG A 24 -10.10 -12.10 -10.30
C ARG A 24 -10.87 -13.37 -9.90
N PRO A 25 -10.22 -14.45 -9.39
CA PRO A 25 -10.95 -15.61 -8.86
C PRO A 25 -11.91 -15.25 -7.74
N LEU A 26 -11.46 -14.46 -6.77
CA LEU A 26 -12.27 -14.07 -5.61
C LEU A 26 -13.55 -13.32 -6.00
N ARG A 27 -13.48 -12.44 -7.02
CA ARG A 27 -14.67 -11.74 -7.52
C ARG A 27 -15.65 -12.63 -8.26
N VAL A 28 -15.19 -13.73 -8.86
CA VAL A 28 -16.08 -14.72 -9.48
C VAL A 28 -16.82 -15.51 -8.41
N GLU A 29 -16.15 -15.82 -7.30
CA GLU A 29 -16.70 -16.56 -6.17
C GLU A 29 -17.68 -15.74 -5.34
N GLU A 30 -17.27 -14.54 -4.91
CA GLU A 30 -18.04 -13.70 -3.98
C GLU A 30 -19.10 -12.84 -4.69
N ASN A 31 -18.97 -12.64 -6.01
CA ASN A 31 -19.77 -11.66 -6.77
C ASN A 31 -19.77 -10.26 -6.09
N ASP A 32 -18.68 -9.92 -5.42
CA ASP A 32 -18.54 -8.70 -4.63
C ASP A 32 -17.64 -7.69 -5.33
N ASP A 33 -18.18 -6.50 -5.51
CA ASP A 33 -17.55 -5.35 -6.14
C ASP A 33 -16.74 -4.51 -5.13
N GLU A 34 -16.86 -4.81 -3.85
CA GLU A 34 -16.16 -4.18 -2.72
C GLU A 34 -14.79 -4.81 -2.44
N VAL A 35 -14.39 -5.83 -3.20
CA VAL A 35 -13.04 -6.42 -3.10
C VAL A 35 -12.06 -5.65 -4.00
N PHE A 36 -10.95 -5.20 -3.44
CA PHE A 36 -9.96 -4.41 -4.18
C PHE A 36 -8.51 -4.68 -3.81
N LEU A 37 -7.62 -4.47 -4.79
CA LEU A 37 -6.19 -4.66 -4.61
C LEU A 37 -5.58 -3.50 -3.84
N SER A 38 -4.63 -3.79 -2.96
CA SER A 38 -3.94 -2.79 -2.17
C SER A 38 -2.47 -3.14 -1.90
N GLY A 39 -1.85 -2.49 -0.92
CA GLY A 39 -0.43 -2.63 -0.59
C GLY A 39 0.50 -2.36 -1.78
N LEU A 40 1.58 -3.14 -1.87
CA LEU A 40 2.60 -2.97 -2.90
C LEU A 40 2.06 -3.17 -4.33
N GLY A 41 1.04 -4.02 -4.52
CA GLY A 41 0.40 -4.23 -5.81
C GLY A 41 -0.34 -2.99 -6.31
N ALA A 42 -1.10 -2.31 -5.45
CA ALA A 42 -1.75 -1.06 -5.81
C ALA A 42 -0.75 0.10 -6.01
N LEU A 43 0.36 0.12 -5.26
CA LEU A 43 1.43 1.10 -5.47
C LEU A 43 2.02 1.00 -6.89
N ALA A 44 2.15 -0.22 -7.43
CA ALA A 44 2.57 -0.41 -8.82
C ALA A 44 1.59 0.23 -9.82
N LEU A 45 0.30 0.17 -9.54
CA LEU A 45 -0.74 0.76 -10.37
C LEU A 45 -0.70 2.30 -10.29
N CYS A 46 -0.47 2.85 -9.09
CA CYS A 46 -0.25 4.30 -8.89
C CYS A 46 0.98 4.78 -9.67
N ALA A 47 2.12 4.09 -9.54
CA ALA A 47 3.33 4.43 -10.28
C ALA A 47 3.15 4.34 -11.80
N ALA A 48 2.40 3.34 -12.28
CA ALA A 48 2.06 3.21 -13.70
C ALA A 48 1.17 4.37 -14.18
N ALA A 49 0.19 4.81 -13.38
CA ALA A 49 -0.66 5.96 -13.70
C ALA A 49 0.16 7.26 -13.76
N LEU A 50 1.05 7.48 -12.77
CA LEU A 50 1.99 8.60 -12.78
C LEU A 50 2.85 8.61 -14.05
N LYS A 51 3.39 7.45 -14.47
CA LYS A 51 4.23 7.33 -15.66
C LYS A 51 3.53 7.76 -16.95
N VAL A 52 2.24 7.48 -17.10
CA VAL A 52 1.41 7.97 -18.23
C VAL A 52 1.32 9.49 -18.23
N HIS A 53 1.47 10.10 -17.07
CA HIS A 53 1.42 11.54 -16.88
C HIS A 53 2.78 12.25 -16.92
N LEU A 54 3.89 11.52 -17.00
CA LEU A 54 5.20 12.13 -17.16
C LEU A 54 5.47 12.44 -18.64
N PRO A 55 6.04 13.62 -18.97
CA PRO A 55 6.47 13.89 -20.34
C PRO A 55 7.54 12.89 -20.80
N PRO A 56 7.58 12.53 -22.10
CA PRO A 56 8.60 11.64 -22.65
C PRO A 56 10.01 12.18 -22.36
N GLY A 57 10.85 11.36 -21.73
CA GLY A 57 12.20 11.78 -21.34
C GLY A 57 12.28 12.62 -20.07
N ALA A 58 11.21 12.69 -19.26
CA ALA A 58 11.27 13.22 -17.91
C ALA A 58 12.41 12.55 -17.13
N ARG A 59 13.39 13.35 -16.71
CA ARG A 59 14.49 12.95 -15.83
C ARG A 59 14.25 13.60 -14.48
N GLY A 60 14.59 12.91 -13.39
CA GLY A 60 14.46 13.45 -12.04
C GLY A 60 13.78 12.49 -11.08
N SER A 61 13.21 13.05 -10.01
CA SER A 61 12.64 12.33 -8.87
C SER A 61 11.48 11.40 -9.26
N ALA A 62 10.55 11.84 -10.11
CA ALA A 62 9.44 11.03 -10.63
C ALA A 62 9.91 9.72 -11.31
N GLN A 63 10.87 9.82 -12.23
CA GLN A 63 11.40 8.64 -12.92
C GLN A 63 12.18 7.74 -11.96
N SER A 64 12.88 8.33 -10.98
CA SER A 64 13.61 7.57 -9.95
C SER A 64 12.66 6.74 -9.08
N ILE A 65 11.54 7.33 -8.60
CA ILE A 65 10.58 6.61 -7.76
C ILE A 65 9.84 5.52 -8.55
N VAL A 66 9.44 5.79 -9.80
CA VAL A 66 8.84 4.77 -10.68
C VAL A 66 9.81 3.62 -10.91
N THR A 67 11.08 3.92 -11.19
CA THR A 67 12.12 2.89 -11.38
C THR A 67 12.31 2.06 -10.11
N THR A 68 12.33 2.71 -8.94
CA THR A 68 12.44 2.05 -7.64
C THR A 68 11.29 1.07 -7.45
N ILE A 69 10.04 1.52 -7.61
CA ILE A 69 8.85 0.68 -7.45
C ILE A 69 8.81 -0.49 -8.44
N GLU A 70 9.25 -0.26 -9.68
CA GLU A 70 9.24 -1.29 -10.74
C GLU A 70 10.28 -2.40 -10.50
N HIS A 71 11.44 -2.09 -9.89
CA HIS A 71 12.60 -3.00 -9.88
C HIS A 71 13.02 -3.49 -8.48
N VAL A 72 12.71 -2.76 -7.40
CA VAL A 72 13.06 -3.21 -6.04
C VAL A 72 12.35 -4.52 -5.73
N GLN A 73 13.13 -5.52 -5.33
CA GLN A 73 12.63 -6.78 -4.80
C GLN A 73 12.39 -6.65 -3.30
N VAL A 74 11.17 -6.92 -2.86
CA VAL A 74 10.76 -6.92 -1.45
C VAL A 74 10.38 -8.34 -1.07
N LYS A 75 10.86 -8.82 0.09
CA LYS A 75 10.46 -10.15 0.59
C LYS A 75 8.94 -10.22 0.72
N THR A 76 8.34 -11.32 0.30
CA THR A 76 6.86 -11.44 0.24
C THR A 76 6.21 -11.32 1.61
N LYS A 77 6.91 -11.70 2.70
CA LYS A 77 6.44 -11.51 4.08
C LYS A 77 6.30 -10.06 4.51
N TRP A 78 7.14 -9.16 3.98
CA TRP A 78 7.14 -7.73 4.31
C TRP A 78 6.21 -6.91 3.42
N ALA A 79 5.76 -7.49 2.31
CA ALA A 79 4.84 -6.84 1.39
C ALA A 79 3.86 -7.87 0.85
N PRO A 80 2.99 -8.49 1.68
CA PRO A 80 2.03 -9.48 1.21
C PRO A 80 1.12 -8.90 0.11
N ILE A 81 0.48 -9.75 -0.68
CA ILE A 81 -0.65 -9.32 -1.49
C ILE A 81 -1.74 -8.92 -0.51
N VAL A 82 -2.09 -7.65 -0.50
CA VAL A 82 -3.17 -7.15 0.34
C VAL A 82 -4.43 -7.02 -0.50
N ILE A 83 -5.46 -7.74 -0.09
CA ILE A 83 -6.82 -7.64 -0.62
C ILE A 83 -7.66 -7.02 0.47
N ASN A 84 -8.30 -5.89 0.18
CA ASN A 84 -9.32 -5.41 1.07
C ASN A 84 -10.63 -6.12 0.75
N ILE A 85 -11.33 -6.53 1.81
CA ILE A 85 -12.59 -7.25 1.75
C ILE A 85 -13.69 -6.42 2.45
N SER A 86 -14.95 -6.74 2.17
CA SER A 86 -16.09 -6.01 2.72
C SER A 86 -16.08 -6.00 4.26
N PRO A 87 -16.48 -4.89 4.92
CA PRO A 87 -16.62 -4.83 6.38
C PRO A 87 -17.61 -5.84 6.97
N ARG A 88 -18.43 -6.49 6.13
CA ARG A 88 -19.40 -7.52 6.52
C ARG A 88 -18.75 -8.81 7.01
N PHE A 89 -17.51 -9.07 6.66
CA PHE A 89 -16.75 -10.22 7.15
C PHE A 89 -16.23 -9.92 8.57
N SER A 90 -16.45 -10.84 9.52
CA SER A 90 -15.76 -10.78 10.82
C SER A 90 -14.27 -11.04 10.63
N GLU A 91 -13.42 -10.62 11.57
CA GLU A 91 -11.98 -10.89 11.48
C GLU A 91 -11.67 -12.40 11.49
N GLU A 92 -12.36 -13.16 12.34
CA GLU A 92 -12.23 -14.62 12.37
C GLU A 92 -12.63 -15.27 11.05
N ASN A 93 -13.75 -14.83 10.45
CA ASN A 93 -14.17 -15.31 9.14
C ASN A 93 -13.17 -14.89 8.06
N ALA A 94 -12.67 -13.65 8.09
CA ALA A 94 -11.68 -13.17 7.13
C ALA A 94 -10.38 -14.00 7.18
N ILE A 95 -9.91 -14.37 8.38
CA ILE A 95 -8.73 -15.22 8.55
C ILE A 95 -9.01 -16.63 8.03
N LYS A 96 -10.18 -17.19 8.36
CA LYS A 96 -10.58 -18.51 7.90
C LYS A 96 -10.71 -18.55 6.37
N ASP A 97 -11.44 -17.61 5.78
CA ASP A 97 -11.66 -17.48 4.34
C ASP A 97 -10.32 -17.24 3.62
N GLN A 98 -9.41 -16.45 4.20
CA GLN A 98 -8.06 -16.27 3.65
C GLN A 98 -7.26 -17.58 3.62
N LEU A 99 -7.40 -18.45 4.62
CA LEU A 99 -6.76 -19.76 4.65
C LEU A 99 -7.40 -20.69 3.62
N GLU A 100 -8.72 -20.80 3.61
CA GLU A 100 -9.47 -21.63 2.66
C GLU A 100 -9.22 -21.21 1.20
N PHE A 101 -9.17 -19.90 0.94
CA PHE A 101 -8.84 -19.36 -0.38
C PHE A 101 -7.37 -19.61 -0.75
N ALA A 102 -6.43 -19.48 0.19
CA ALA A 102 -5.04 -19.82 -0.08
C ALA A 102 -4.87 -21.31 -0.44
N GLU A 103 -5.61 -22.19 0.23
CA GLU A 103 -5.68 -23.63 -0.06
C GLU A 103 -6.29 -23.92 -1.44
N SER A 104 -7.36 -23.19 -1.82
CA SER A 104 -8.00 -23.35 -3.13
C SER A 104 -7.09 -22.95 -4.30
N LEU A 105 -6.14 -22.03 -4.06
CA LEU A 105 -5.15 -21.61 -5.06
C LEU A 105 -3.99 -22.60 -5.25
N ASP A 106 -3.48 -23.24 -4.19
CA ASP A 106 -2.46 -24.30 -4.27
C ASP A 106 -2.55 -25.24 -3.04
N ALA A 107 -2.68 -26.55 -3.30
CA ALA A 107 -2.74 -27.58 -2.27
C ALA A 107 -1.47 -27.69 -1.41
N ARG A 108 -0.33 -27.15 -1.89
CA ARG A 108 0.91 -27.05 -1.10
C ARG A 108 0.86 -25.82 -0.20
N HIS A 109 -0.15 -25.64 0.63
CA HIS A 109 -0.19 -24.52 1.58
C HIS A 109 0.76 -24.79 2.78
N GLY A 110 1.21 -23.72 3.42
CA GLY A 110 1.95 -23.77 4.68
C GLY A 110 1.34 -22.82 5.71
N LYS A 111 1.53 -23.06 7.01
CA LYS A 111 1.11 -22.11 8.04
C LYS A 111 1.99 -20.85 7.95
N ALA A 112 1.38 -19.67 7.77
CA ALA A 112 2.02 -18.37 7.95
C ALA A 112 1.35 -17.52 9.05
N LEU A 113 0.84 -18.20 10.08
CA LEU A 113 0.59 -17.57 11.38
C LEU A 113 1.98 -17.27 11.98
N HIS A 114 2.18 -16.04 12.47
CA HIS A 114 3.44 -15.46 13.03
C HIS A 114 4.38 -14.68 12.10
N GLU A 115 4.03 -14.48 10.82
CA GLU A 115 4.70 -13.47 9.97
C GLU A 115 4.15 -12.05 10.30
N PRO A 116 4.89 -10.95 9.98
CA PRO A 116 4.65 -9.64 10.59
C PRO A 116 3.20 -9.14 10.50
N PHE A 117 2.49 -9.49 9.43
CA PHE A 117 1.12 -9.05 9.17
C PHE A 117 0.05 -10.16 9.31
N GLN A 118 0.37 -11.31 9.91
CA GLN A 118 -0.54 -12.46 10.07
C GLN A 118 -1.20 -12.87 8.74
N SER A 119 -0.41 -13.45 7.84
CA SER A 119 -0.80 -13.70 6.44
C SER A 119 -0.89 -15.20 6.15
N SER A 120 -1.56 -15.60 5.08
CA SER A 120 -1.55 -16.98 4.59
C SER A 120 -0.46 -17.13 3.54
N MET A 121 0.22 -18.28 3.50
CA MET A 121 1.20 -18.58 2.47
C MET A 121 0.61 -19.53 1.43
N PHE A 122 0.70 -19.13 0.16
CA PHE A 122 0.39 -19.97 -0.98
C PHE A 122 1.57 -20.00 -1.95
N TYR A 123 1.62 -20.99 -2.83
CA TYR A 123 2.74 -21.17 -3.75
C TYR A 123 2.29 -20.88 -5.18
N ARG A 124 3.19 -20.28 -5.95
CA ARG A 124 2.97 -19.93 -7.35
C ARG A 124 3.99 -20.61 -8.24
N GLN A 125 3.53 -21.26 -9.30
CA GLN A 125 4.40 -21.69 -10.39
C GLN A 125 4.64 -20.56 -11.40
N GLU A 126 5.91 -20.28 -11.67
CA GLU A 126 6.36 -19.24 -12.61
C GLU A 126 7.20 -19.87 -13.72
N PRO A 127 6.95 -19.55 -15.00
CA PRO A 127 7.76 -20.11 -16.09
C PRO A 127 9.23 -19.74 -15.91
N THR A 128 10.12 -20.72 -16.03
CA THR A 128 11.57 -20.48 -16.12
C THR A 128 11.90 -19.74 -17.41
N ARG A 129 12.92 -18.88 -17.39
CA ARG A 129 13.35 -18.15 -18.59
C ARG A 129 13.65 -19.11 -19.75
N PRO A 130 13.38 -18.71 -21.02
CA PRO A 130 13.87 -19.45 -22.17
C PRO A 130 15.40 -19.54 -22.10
N GLY A 131 15.95 -20.76 -22.03
CA GLY A 131 17.40 -21.01 -22.00
C GLY A 131 17.93 -21.70 -20.73
N ALA A 132 17.14 -21.79 -19.66
CA ALA A 132 17.45 -22.69 -18.54
C ALA A 132 17.01 -24.10 -18.91
N GLY A 133 17.89 -24.88 -19.54
CA GLY A 133 17.60 -26.22 -20.05
C GLY A 133 17.31 -27.21 -18.92
N LEU A 134 16.08 -27.23 -18.41
CA LEU A 134 15.36 -28.34 -17.78
C LEU A 134 13.98 -27.79 -17.35
N GLY A 135 12.91 -28.52 -17.68
CA GLY A 135 11.53 -28.05 -17.53
C GLY A 135 11.12 -27.72 -16.08
N THR A 136 10.12 -26.88 -15.83
CA THR A 136 9.38 -25.96 -16.72
C THR A 136 8.80 -24.78 -15.92
N HIS A 137 8.90 -24.77 -14.60
CA HIS A 137 8.44 -23.68 -13.73
C HIS A 137 9.25 -23.64 -12.42
N VAL A 138 9.50 -22.45 -11.86
CA VAL A 138 9.96 -22.25 -10.48
C VAL A 138 8.74 -22.09 -9.58
N THR A 139 8.72 -22.78 -8.44
CA THR A 139 7.71 -22.55 -7.40
C THR A 139 8.18 -21.43 -6.47
N VAL A 140 7.37 -20.40 -6.30
CA VAL A 140 7.64 -19.22 -5.45
C VAL A 140 6.59 -19.15 -4.34
N GLY A 141 7.01 -18.99 -3.08
CA GLY A 141 6.08 -18.74 -1.96
C GLY A 141 5.64 -17.28 -1.91
N CYS A 142 4.32 -17.06 -1.85
CA CYS A 142 3.67 -15.75 -1.79
C CYS A 142 2.83 -15.65 -0.51
N HIS A 143 2.76 -14.44 0.06
CA HIS A 143 1.90 -14.16 1.21
C HIS A 143 0.65 -13.40 0.78
N LEU A 144 -0.47 -13.73 1.39
CA LEU A 144 -1.78 -13.13 1.17
C LEU A 144 -2.32 -12.59 2.50
N LYS A 145 -2.77 -11.33 2.51
CA LYS A 145 -3.45 -10.70 3.63
C LYS A 145 -4.80 -10.16 3.18
N TYR A 146 -5.86 -10.63 3.81
CA TYR A 146 -7.17 -10.00 3.80
C TYR A 146 -7.16 -8.92 4.86
N LEU A 147 -7.43 -7.69 4.42
CA LEU A 147 -7.52 -6.55 5.31
C LEU A 147 -8.96 -6.05 5.31
N ARG A 148 -9.56 -6.01 6.50
CA ARG A 148 -10.86 -5.38 6.69
C ARG A 148 -10.61 -3.90 6.96
N ASN A 149 -10.58 -3.09 5.91
CA ASN A 149 -10.38 -1.66 6.04
C ASN A 149 -11.60 -0.91 5.50
N PRO A 150 -12.28 -0.07 6.31
CA PRO A 150 -13.40 0.75 5.84
C PRO A 150 -12.88 1.85 4.92
N VAL A 151 -12.64 1.52 3.66
CA VAL A 151 -12.34 2.51 2.61
C VAL A 151 -13.62 2.75 1.84
N PRO A 152 -14.22 3.95 1.90
CA PRO A 152 -15.40 4.24 1.10
C PRO A 152 -15.07 4.10 -0.38
N SER A 153 -15.96 3.46 -1.15
CA SER A 153 -15.76 3.20 -2.58
C SER A 153 -15.45 4.46 -3.41
N ALA A 154 -15.85 5.64 -2.93
CA ALA A 154 -15.54 6.93 -3.54
C ALA A 154 -14.03 7.28 -3.56
N PHE A 155 -13.24 6.68 -2.66
CA PHE A 155 -11.78 6.83 -2.61
C PHE A 155 -11.04 5.82 -3.48
N LEU A 156 -11.73 4.84 -4.06
CA LEU A 156 -11.10 3.78 -4.84
C LEU A 156 -10.94 4.19 -6.30
N VAL A 157 -9.83 3.77 -6.91
CA VAL A 157 -9.58 3.99 -8.33
C VAL A 157 -10.00 2.74 -9.10
N ALA A 158 -10.87 2.92 -10.10
CA ALA A 158 -11.24 1.86 -11.02
C ALA A 158 -10.25 1.78 -12.19
N ARG A 159 -9.83 0.57 -12.53
CA ARG A 159 -9.02 0.27 -13.72
C ARG A 159 -9.68 -0.81 -14.54
N ARG A 160 -9.71 -0.61 -15.86
CA ARG A 160 -10.13 -1.64 -16.81
C ARG A 160 -8.91 -2.40 -17.31
N ASP A 161 -8.95 -3.72 -17.27
CA ASP A 161 -7.91 -4.57 -17.86
C ASP A 161 -8.11 -4.75 -19.37
N THR A 162 -7.19 -5.47 -20.02
CA THR A 162 -7.24 -5.74 -21.47
C THR A 162 -8.40 -6.64 -21.90
N THR A 163 -9.02 -7.36 -20.96
CA THR A 163 -10.21 -8.19 -21.21
C THR A 163 -11.51 -7.41 -21.05
N GLY A 164 -11.43 -6.14 -20.62
CA GLY A 164 -12.58 -5.29 -20.34
C GLY A 164 -13.08 -5.39 -18.90
N THR A 165 -12.48 -6.23 -18.06
CA THR A 165 -12.84 -6.40 -16.65
C THR A 165 -12.42 -5.16 -15.86
N VAL A 166 -13.36 -4.52 -15.16
CA VAL A 166 -13.08 -3.39 -14.27
C VAL A 166 -12.75 -3.91 -12.89
N PHE A 167 -11.63 -3.51 -12.31
CA PHE A 167 -11.27 -3.81 -10.93
C PHE A 167 -10.85 -2.53 -10.20
N ARG A 168 -10.93 -2.55 -8.86
CA ARG A 168 -10.61 -1.40 -8.02
C ARG A 168 -9.26 -1.58 -7.31
N TYR A 169 -8.58 -0.48 -7.05
CA TYR A 169 -7.36 -0.44 -6.24
C TYR A 169 -7.29 0.83 -5.39
N THR A 170 -6.53 0.77 -4.31
CA THR A 170 -6.31 1.92 -3.42
C THR A 170 -5.35 2.95 -4.03
N PRO A 171 -5.70 4.24 -4.07
CA PRO A 171 -4.75 5.28 -4.46
C PRO A 171 -3.69 5.51 -3.37
N TRP A 172 -2.65 6.29 -3.69
CA TRP A 172 -1.51 6.52 -2.80
C TRP A 172 -1.86 7.07 -1.39
N PRO A 173 -2.84 7.97 -1.16
CA PRO A 173 -3.08 8.49 0.19
C PRO A 173 -3.77 7.44 1.06
N VAL A 174 -4.69 6.67 0.47
CA VAL A 174 -5.31 5.50 1.11
C VAL A 174 -4.25 4.44 1.42
N LEU A 175 -3.29 4.23 0.52
CA LEU A 175 -2.17 3.31 0.78
C LEU A 175 -1.34 3.73 1.98
N VAL A 176 -1.02 5.02 2.13
CA VAL A 176 -0.28 5.51 3.31
C VAL A 176 -1.04 5.14 4.59
N VAL A 177 -2.32 5.47 4.66
CA VAL A 177 -3.16 5.20 5.85
C VAL A 177 -3.35 3.70 6.08
N GLN A 178 -3.51 2.92 5.02
CA GLN A 178 -3.60 1.47 5.12
C GLN A 178 -2.32 0.85 5.72
N GLN A 179 -1.15 1.34 5.32
CA GLN A 179 0.10 0.87 5.92
C GLN A 179 0.21 1.27 7.40
N LEU A 180 -0.40 2.38 7.83
CA LEU A 180 -0.52 2.67 9.27
C LEU A 180 -1.36 1.62 9.98
N VAL A 181 -2.52 1.23 9.42
CA VAL A 181 -3.33 0.15 9.99
C VAL A 181 -2.54 -1.15 10.08
N LEU A 182 -1.94 -1.60 8.96
CA LEU A 182 -1.16 -2.84 8.93
C LEU A 182 0.05 -2.81 9.87
N GLY A 183 0.73 -1.68 9.95
CA GLY A 183 1.88 -1.54 10.83
C GLY A 183 1.48 -1.49 12.30
N ALA A 184 0.32 -0.90 12.65
CA ALA A 184 -0.18 -0.90 14.02
C ALA A 184 -0.37 -2.33 14.55
N ASP A 185 -0.93 -3.20 13.72
CA ASP A 185 -1.18 -4.62 14.03
C ASP A 185 0.05 -5.53 13.83
N ALA A 186 1.19 -4.96 13.46
CA ALA A 186 2.39 -5.75 13.20
C ALA A 186 2.87 -6.47 14.47
N THR A 187 3.22 -7.75 14.32
CA THR A 187 3.66 -8.61 15.43
C THR A 187 5.14 -8.47 15.78
N ASP A 188 5.91 -7.78 14.93
CA ASP A 188 7.33 -7.50 15.14
C ASP A 188 7.73 -6.12 14.58
N ASP A 189 8.95 -5.71 14.92
CA ASP A 189 9.56 -4.47 14.45
C ASP A 189 9.74 -4.43 12.92
N GLU A 190 10.03 -5.57 12.27
CA GLU A 190 10.22 -5.62 10.81
C GLU A 190 8.94 -5.25 10.07
N GLY A 191 7.78 -5.69 10.56
CA GLY A 191 6.46 -5.33 10.02
C GLY A 191 6.20 -3.83 10.12
N ILE A 192 6.55 -3.20 11.25
CA ILE A 192 6.44 -1.75 11.44
C ILE A 192 7.29 -1.01 10.39
N TYR A 193 8.54 -1.42 10.20
CA TYR A 193 9.46 -0.79 9.27
C TYR A 193 9.07 -1.04 7.81
N ALA A 194 8.59 -2.24 7.48
CA ALA A 194 8.10 -2.57 6.16
C ALA A 194 6.87 -1.74 5.78
N ALA A 195 5.93 -1.56 6.71
CA ALA A 195 4.77 -0.70 6.52
C ALA A 195 5.18 0.76 6.25
N LEU A 196 6.10 1.32 7.06
CA LEU A 196 6.61 2.67 6.86
C LEU A 196 7.35 2.83 5.52
N MET A 197 8.08 1.81 5.08
CA MET A 197 8.76 1.82 3.78
C MET A 197 7.77 1.94 2.63
N ILE A 198 6.71 1.10 2.62
CA ILE A 198 5.68 1.14 1.58
C ILE A 198 4.91 2.48 1.65
N ALA A 199 4.59 2.96 2.85
CA ALA A 199 3.92 4.25 3.05
C ALA A 199 4.78 5.41 2.52
N ARG A 200 6.09 5.40 2.78
CA ARG A 200 7.03 6.40 2.27
C ARG A 200 7.09 6.38 0.74
N TRP A 201 7.12 5.21 0.12
CA TRP A 201 7.09 5.09 -1.34
C TRP A 201 5.76 5.59 -1.92
N ALA A 202 4.62 5.28 -1.28
CA ALA A 202 3.32 5.80 -1.68
C ALA A 202 3.28 7.33 -1.59
N LEU A 203 3.79 7.92 -0.50
CA LEU A 203 3.88 9.37 -0.37
C LEU A 203 4.79 10.00 -1.44
N ALA A 204 5.91 9.35 -1.76
CA ALA A 204 6.79 9.81 -2.83
C ALA A 204 6.08 9.81 -4.19
N VAL A 205 5.31 8.76 -4.52
CA VAL A 205 4.46 8.76 -5.73
C VAL A 205 3.44 9.90 -5.68
N GLY A 206 2.78 10.11 -4.54
CA GLY A 206 1.78 11.16 -4.38
C GLY A 206 2.32 12.57 -4.57
N ARG A 207 3.53 12.85 -4.07
CA ARG A 207 4.22 14.14 -4.29
C ARG A 207 4.43 14.39 -5.78
N GLU A 208 4.96 13.41 -6.50
CA GLU A 208 5.23 13.53 -7.93
C GLU A 208 3.93 13.65 -8.74
N GLU A 209 2.85 12.98 -8.32
CA GLU A 209 1.53 13.10 -8.94
C GLU A 209 0.95 14.52 -8.77
N VAL A 210 1.03 15.08 -7.56
CA VAL A 210 0.61 16.45 -7.25
C VAL A 210 1.44 17.48 -8.02
N ASP A 211 2.76 17.31 -8.05
CA ASP A 211 3.66 18.21 -8.78
C ASP A 211 3.42 18.15 -10.29
N ALA A 212 3.22 16.95 -10.85
CA ALA A 212 2.86 16.77 -12.25
C ALA A 212 1.49 17.39 -12.59
N ALA A 213 0.51 17.30 -11.68
CA ALA A 213 -0.80 17.94 -11.85
C ALA A 213 -0.69 19.46 -11.86
N HIS A 214 0.07 20.05 -10.92
CA HIS A 214 0.31 21.49 -10.86
C HIS A 214 1.06 22.02 -12.09
N ALA A 215 2.07 21.29 -12.58
CA ALA A 215 2.82 21.68 -13.77
C ALA A 215 1.95 21.70 -15.05
N ARG A 216 0.82 20.97 -15.05
CA ARG A 216 -0.13 20.88 -16.17
C ARG A 216 -1.28 21.87 -16.07
N ALA A 217 -1.55 22.42 -14.89
CA ALA A 217 -2.59 23.42 -14.73
C ALA A 217 -2.15 24.73 -15.40
N PRO A 218 -2.84 25.22 -16.45
CA PRO A 218 -2.63 26.59 -16.89
C PRO A 218 -3.09 27.54 -15.77
N ALA A 219 -2.49 28.73 -15.70
CA ALA A 219 -2.89 29.81 -14.79
C ALA A 219 -4.44 30.01 -14.76
N PRO A 220 -5.00 30.55 -13.67
CA PRO A 220 -6.29 30.14 -13.11
C PRO A 220 -7.43 30.28 -14.12
N ALA A 221 -7.88 29.16 -14.66
CA ALA A 221 -9.16 29.08 -15.38
C ALA A 221 -10.26 28.78 -14.35
N VAL A 222 -11.22 29.70 -14.26
CA VAL A 222 -12.25 29.80 -13.22
C VAL A 222 -13.21 28.60 -13.18
N HIS A 223 -13.27 27.71 -14.18
CA HIS A 223 -14.15 26.55 -14.15
C HIS A 223 -13.60 25.39 -14.98
N SER A 224 -13.14 24.31 -14.32
CA SER A 224 -13.32 22.89 -14.73
C SER A 224 -12.38 21.95 -13.95
N HIS A 225 -12.82 21.42 -12.81
CA HIS A 225 -12.29 20.18 -12.24
C HIS A 225 -13.19 19.01 -12.67
N PRO A 226 -12.83 18.22 -13.70
CA PRO A 226 -13.25 16.84 -13.71
C PRO A 226 -12.39 16.13 -12.66
N ILE A 227 -13.05 15.54 -11.65
CA ILE A 227 -12.54 14.58 -10.64
C ILE A 227 -11.09 14.12 -10.95
N GLY A 228 -10.04 14.45 -10.21
CA GLY A 228 -9.89 15.14 -8.93
C GLY A 228 -8.43 14.95 -8.47
N ALA A 229 -7.46 15.53 -9.19
CA ALA A 229 -6.08 15.53 -8.72
C ALA A 229 -6.04 16.30 -7.38
N PRO A 230 -5.43 15.73 -6.32
CA PRO A 230 -5.48 16.36 -5.02
C PRO A 230 -4.78 17.72 -5.05
N ALA A 231 -5.44 18.76 -4.52
CA ALA A 231 -4.92 20.12 -4.50
C ALA A 231 -3.60 20.24 -3.72
N SER A 232 -3.36 19.33 -2.78
CA SER A 232 -2.07 19.16 -2.12
C SER A 232 -1.94 17.75 -1.53
N VAL A 233 -0.70 17.34 -1.27
CA VAL A 233 -0.38 16.10 -0.55
C VAL A 233 -1.05 16.07 0.84
N THR A 234 -1.02 17.20 1.56
CA THR A 234 -1.63 17.30 2.90
C THR A 234 -3.13 17.09 2.86
N SER A 235 -3.85 17.69 1.90
CA SER A 235 -5.30 17.52 1.76
C SER A 235 -5.65 16.06 1.50
N ALA A 236 -5.00 15.42 0.53
CA ALA A 236 -5.25 14.01 0.20
C ALA A 236 -5.04 13.07 1.39
N LEU A 237 -3.97 13.29 2.16
CA LEU A 237 -3.70 12.52 3.37
C LEU A 237 -4.74 12.80 4.47
N THR A 238 -5.15 14.05 4.63
CA THR A 238 -6.19 14.42 5.60
C THR A 238 -7.51 13.74 5.27
N ASP A 239 -7.92 13.76 4.00
CA ASP A 239 -9.15 13.11 3.54
C ASP A 239 -9.09 11.59 3.75
N ALA A 240 -7.95 10.95 3.45
CA ALA A 240 -7.77 9.52 3.67
C ALA A 240 -7.74 9.13 5.16
N VAL A 241 -7.07 9.92 6.01
CA VAL A 241 -7.07 9.72 7.47
C VAL A 241 -8.48 9.86 8.01
N ASN A 242 -9.19 10.91 7.61
CA ASN A 242 -10.57 11.13 8.05
C ASN A 242 -11.52 10.03 7.61
N ALA A 243 -11.31 9.46 6.41
CA ALA A 243 -12.16 8.42 5.86
C ALA A 243 -11.93 7.05 6.50
N MET A 244 -10.71 6.75 6.96
CA MET A 244 -10.33 5.39 7.38
C MET A 244 -10.04 5.26 8.87
N LEU A 245 -9.60 6.33 9.55
CA LEU A 245 -9.16 6.29 10.94
C LEU A 245 -10.13 6.96 11.92
N MET A 246 -11.28 7.46 11.46
CA MET A 246 -12.29 8.14 12.31
C MET A 246 -13.49 7.24 12.64
N ASP A 247 -13.37 5.93 12.41
CA ASP A 247 -14.29 4.92 12.92
C ASP A 247 -13.80 4.49 14.33
N GLU A 248 -14.72 4.29 15.28
CA GLU A 248 -14.44 3.93 16.69
C GLU A 248 -13.54 2.69 16.82
N THR A 249 -13.51 1.81 15.81
CA THR A 249 -12.63 0.64 15.78
C THR A 249 -11.17 0.96 15.48
N VAL A 250 -10.84 2.20 15.11
CA VAL A 250 -9.54 2.60 14.54
C VAL A 250 -8.81 3.66 15.37
N ASP A 251 -9.41 4.17 16.45
CA ASP A 251 -8.76 5.08 17.41
C ASP A 251 -7.45 4.50 17.96
N ALA A 252 -7.42 3.19 18.19
CA ALA A 252 -6.24 2.46 18.65
C ALA A 252 -5.05 2.58 17.69
N VAL A 253 -5.29 2.69 16.37
CA VAL A 253 -4.22 2.84 15.37
C VAL A 253 -3.52 4.19 15.54
N ILE A 254 -4.28 5.26 15.78
CA ILE A 254 -3.73 6.60 15.94
C ILE A 254 -2.83 6.66 17.17
N ASP A 255 -3.30 6.15 18.31
CA ASP A 255 -2.55 6.14 19.56
C ASP A 255 -1.27 5.30 19.47
N VAL A 256 -1.35 4.12 18.84
CA VAL A 256 -0.19 3.25 18.62
C VAL A 256 0.90 3.98 17.83
N TRP A 257 0.54 4.69 16.76
CA TRP A 257 1.53 5.44 15.98
C TRP A 257 2.06 6.68 16.68
N LEU A 258 1.22 7.41 17.41
CA LEU A 258 1.69 8.55 18.19
C LEU A 258 2.68 8.14 19.27
N ALA A 259 2.48 6.99 19.92
CA ALA A 259 3.45 6.42 20.85
C ALA A 259 4.76 6.03 20.14
N ARG A 260 4.67 5.30 19.02
CA ARG A 260 5.84 4.86 18.24
C ARG A 260 6.66 6.01 17.66
N PHE A 261 6.03 7.10 17.24
CA PHE A 261 6.75 8.28 16.75
C PHE A 261 7.46 9.06 17.87
N GLY A 262 7.09 8.82 19.14
CA GLY A 262 7.87 9.26 20.30
C GLY A 262 9.20 8.53 20.46
N ASP A 263 9.35 7.36 19.84
CA ASP A 263 10.57 6.55 19.84
C ASP A 263 11.47 6.84 18.61
N ASN A 264 12.63 6.21 18.54
CA ASN A 264 13.56 6.31 17.41
C ASN A 264 13.14 5.46 16.19
N VAL A 265 11.84 5.32 15.94
CA VAL A 265 11.28 4.55 14.80
C VAL A 265 11.75 5.06 13.44
N PRO A 266 11.83 6.39 13.16
CA PRO A 266 12.27 6.89 11.86
C PRO A 266 13.67 6.40 11.47
N ALA A 267 14.63 6.44 12.40
CA ALA A 267 16.00 5.99 12.13
C ALA A 267 16.08 4.47 11.93
N ARG A 268 15.30 3.69 12.69
CA ARG A 268 15.26 2.23 12.53
C ARG A 268 14.61 1.81 11.21
N ALA A 269 13.54 2.48 10.80
CA ALA A 269 12.92 2.26 9.49
C ALA A 269 13.88 2.61 8.34
N ALA A 270 14.63 3.71 8.46
CA ALA A 270 15.67 4.07 7.51
C ALA A 270 16.79 3.02 7.45
N SER A 271 17.27 2.52 8.58
CA SER A 271 18.26 1.45 8.64
C SER A 271 17.75 0.15 8.04
N PHE A 272 16.47 -0.19 8.29
CA PHE A 272 15.82 -1.36 7.72
C PHE A 272 15.78 -1.28 6.19
N GLU A 273 15.29 -0.17 5.63
CA GLU A 273 15.24 0.03 4.17
C GLU A 273 16.66 0.08 3.58
N TRP A 274 17.60 0.77 4.22
CA TRP A 274 18.99 0.84 3.77
C TRP A 274 19.64 -0.55 3.62
N THR A 275 19.40 -1.43 4.59
CA THR A 275 19.95 -2.80 4.59
C THR A 275 19.34 -3.66 3.49
N HIS A 276 18.04 -3.51 3.24
CA HIS A 276 17.28 -4.44 2.39
C HIS A 276 16.95 -3.91 0.99
N ASN A 277 17.26 -2.66 0.68
CA ASN A 277 17.00 -2.03 -0.61
C ASN A 277 18.27 -1.42 -1.22
N ASP A 278 18.92 -2.16 -2.12
CA ASP A 278 20.11 -1.72 -2.84
C ASP A 278 19.88 -0.45 -3.68
N LEU A 279 18.65 -0.26 -4.19
CA LEU A 279 18.28 0.95 -4.93
C LEU A 279 18.14 2.16 -4.00
N ALA A 280 17.75 1.96 -2.74
CA ALA A 280 17.82 3.04 -1.75
C ALA A 280 19.28 3.47 -1.51
N ARG A 281 20.21 2.53 -1.38
CA ARG A 281 21.63 2.87 -1.23
C ARG A 281 22.16 3.67 -2.42
N THR A 282 21.80 3.25 -3.63
CA THR A 282 22.16 3.93 -4.87
C THR A 282 21.55 5.33 -4.96
N ALA A 283 20.27 5.49 -4.59
CA ALA A 283 19.55 6.75 -4.71
C ALA A 283 19.98 7.80 -3.68
N PHE A 284 20.29 7.38 -2.46
CA PHE A 284 20.60 8.30 -1.35
C PHE A 284 22.10 8.53 -1.15
N GLY A 285 22.97 7.62 -1.61
CA GLY A 285 24.42 7.68 -1.44
C GLY A 285 24.88 7.42 0.00
N GLU A 286 24.14 7.92 1.00
CA GLU A 286 24.41 7.78 2.42
C GLU A 286 23.13 7.52 3.23
N ALA A 287 23.24 6.70 4.28
CA ALA A 287 22.11 6.35 5.16
C ALA A 287 21.49 7.57 5.88
N ALA A 288 22.29 8.62 6.13
CA ALA A 288 21.81 9.87 6.73
C ALA A 288 20.79 10.60 5.85
N GLY A 289 20.91 10.48 4.51
CA GLY A 289 19.94 11.03 3.57
C GLY A 289 18.56 10.37 3.72
N LEU A 290 18.55 9.04 3.82
CA LEU A 290 17.32 8.26 4.01
C LEU A 290 16.70 8.51 5.39
N THR A 291 17.53 8.59 6.43
CA THR A 291 17.08 8.90 7.81
C THR A 291 16.34 10.23 7.86
N ARG A 292 16.90 11.30 7.28
CA ARG A 292 16.24 12.61 7.21
C ARG A 292 14.90 12.57 6.48
N GLN A 293 14.77 11.74 5.43
CA GLN A 293 13.47 11.56 4.76
C GLN A 293 12.44 10.87 5.65
N TYR A 294 12.84 9.85 6.41
CA TYR A 294 11.94 9.20 7.36
C TYR A 294 11.53 10.14 8.50
N GLU A 295 12.45 10.96 9.03
CA GLU A 295 12.14 11.96 10.05
C GLU A 295 11.11 12.97 9.55
N GLN A 296 11.31 13.53 8.34
CA GLN A 296 10.36 14.44 7.72
C GLN A 296 9.01 13.77 7.47
N PHE A 297 9.02 12.53 6.97
CA PHE A 297 7.81 11.75 6.72
C PHE A 297 7.01 11.49 8.00
N CYS A 298 7.67 10.97 9.03
CA CYS A 298 7.03 10.67 10.31
C CYS A 298 6.57 11.95 11.02
N SER A 299 7.28 13.07 10.87
CA SER A 299 6.82 14.37 11.38
C SER A 299 5.51 14.82 10.71
N VAL A 300 5.37 14.63 9.39
CA VAL A 300 4.12 14.94 8.68
C VAL A 300 2.99 14.06 9.18
N LEU A 301 3.21 12.74 9.30
CA LEU A 301 2.22 11.81 9.81
C LEU A 301 1.82 12.13 11.25
N THR A 302 2.79 12.42 12.13
CA THR A 302 2.54 12.79 13.53
C THR A 302 1.63 14.01 13.63
N ARG A 303 1.86 15.03 12.80
CA ARG A 303 1.01 16.22 12.77
C ARG A 303 -0.41 15.88 12.31
N LEU A 304 -0.53 15.14 11.21
CA LEU A 304 -1.84 14.73 10.67
C LEU A 304 -2.65 13.93 11.70
N LEU A 305 -2.02 12.95 12.35
CA LEU A 305 -2.66 12.13 13.37
C LEU A 305 -3.09 12.96 14.59
N LYS A 306 -2.26 13.90 15.07
CA LYS A 306 -2.63 14.82 16.15
C LYS A 306 -3.81 15.74 15.77
N GLU A 307 -3.87 16.18 14.51
CA GLU A 307 -4.98 16.98 14.00
C GLU A 307 -6.27 16.17 13.91
N ALA A 308 -6.21 14.91 13.48
CA ALA A 308 -7.34 14.00 13.47
C ALA A 308 -7.91 13.77 14.88
N VAL A 309 -7.04 13.49 15.87
CA VAL A 309 -7.45 13.36 17.29
C VAL A 309 -8.16 14.62 17.78
N ARG A 310 -7.62 15.81 17.50
CA ARG A 310 -8.27 17.08 17.88
C ARG A 310 -9.65 17.23 17.26
N ALA A 311 -9.81 16.83 15.99
CA ALA A 311 -11.09 16.88 15.30
C ALA A 311 -12.13 15.96 15.96
N LEU A 312 -11.73 14.72 16.34
CA LEU A 312 -12.58 13.77 17.06
C LEU A 312 -13.04 14.30 18.43
N PHE A 313 -12.14 14.91 19.20
CA PHE A 313 -12.51 15.52 20.48
C PHE A 313 -13.52 16.66 20.30
N LEU A 314 -13.32 17.52 19.29
CA LEU A 314 -14.22 18.64 19.03
C LEU A 314 -15.60 18.19 18.50
N SER A 315 -15.68 17.13 17.69
CA SER A 315 -16.96 16.58 17.24
C SER A 315 -17.74 15.95 18.39
N THR A 316 -17.05 15.25 19.29
CA THR A 316 -17.64 14.62 20.48
C THR A 316 -18.17 15.64 21.49
N LEU A 317 -17.42 16.73 21.71
CA LEU A 317 -17.90 17.81 22.59
C LEU A 317 -19.14 18.50 22.01
N ARG A 318 -19.18 18.73 20.69
CA ARG A 318 -20.35 19.30 20.02
C ARG A 318 -21.55 18.39 20.08
N SER A 319 -21.41 17.07 19.90
CA SER A 319 -22.56 16.15 19.98
C SER A 319 -23.16 16.10 21.39
N LEU A 320 -22.34 16.30 22.43
CA LEU A 320 -22.81 16.41 23.82
C LEU A 320 -23.57 17.72 24.07
N GLU A 321 -23.12 18.85 23.50
CA GLU A 321 -23.81 20.16 23.60
C GLU A 321 -25.19 20.20 22.90
N TYR A 322 -25.44 19.32 21.92
CA TYR A 322 -26.74 19.21 21.23
C TYR A 322 -27.69 18.16 21.86
N CYS A 323 -27.26 17.48 22.93
CA CYS A 323 -28.09 16.52 23.68
C CYS A 323 -28.65 17.10 24.99
N GLU A 324 -28.44 18.39 25.26
CA GLU A 324 -29.12 19.17 26.31
C GLU A 324 -30.24 20.04 25.73
#